data_AF-A0A945SMD8-F1
#
_entry.id   AF-A0A945SMD8-F1
#
_cell.length_a   1.000
_cell.length_b   1.000
_cell.length_c   1.000
_cell.angle_alpha   90.00
_cell.angle_beta   90.00
_cell.angle_gamma   90.00
#
_symmetry.space_group_name_H-M   'P 1'
#
loop_
_entity.id
_entity.type
_entity.pdbx_description
1 polymer ?
#
loop_
_entity_poly.entity_id
_entity_poly.type
_entity_poly.pdbx_seq_one_letter_code
_entity_poly.pdbx_strand_id
1 'polypeptide(L)'
;MIRTYVGQLSVGKSDFDTVENVRKDRYFKQALGIKQISSSARLRQRFNEDARALIPIIDDAKIDFIKSANAPITPLPTGHVALDMDGFPMDNSKTKKEGVSRTYKGHDGYVPMSAYLGKEGWCIGMELREGSWHGQKEFGYVLDRVLPRAHKLIGRERKILLRLDGGTHAL
;
A
#
# COMPACT_ATOMS: atom_id res chain seq x y z
N MET A 1 -13.74 10.37 -8.49
CA MET A 1 -12.37 10.44 -7.93
C MET A 1 -11.69 9.08 -7.93
N ILE A 2 -12.09 8.13 -7.08
CA ILE A 2 -11.40 6.82 -6.95
C ILE A 2 -11.32 6.11 -8.30
N ARG A 3 -12.44 5.95 -9.01
CA ARG A 3 -12.47 5.35 -10.36
C ARG A 3 -11.52 6.05 -11.34
N THR A 4 -11.46 7.39 -11.30
CA THR A 4 -10.55 8.17 -12.13
C THR A 4 -9.09 7.80 -11.86
N TYR A 5 -8.72 7.75 -10.59
CA TYR A 5 -7.34 7.45 -10.18
C TYR A 5 -6.97 5.98 -10.42
N VAL A 6 -7.88 5.04 -10.14
CA VAL A 6 -7.72 3.62 -10.50
C VAL A 6 -7.52 3.45 -12.01
N GLY A 7 -8.27 4.19 -12.83
CA GLY A 7 -8.07 4.22 -14.28
C GLY A 7 -6.68 4.70 -14.69
N GLN A 8 -6.16 5.77 -14.07
CA GLN A 8 -4.79 6.24 -14.29
C GLN A 8 -3.75 5.17 -13.89
N LEU A 9 -3.91 4.56 -12.71
CA LEU A 9 -3.01 3.51 -12.24
C LEU A 9 -2.99 2.30 -13.18
N SER A 10 -4.13 1.92 -13.76
CA SER A 10 -4.22 0.81 -14.71
C SER A 10 -3.43 1.03 -16.01
N VAL A 11 -3.12 2.28 -16.35
CA VAL A 11 -2.27 2.65 -17.50
C VAL A 11 -0.88 3.13 -17.08
N GLY A 12 -0.46 2.80 -15.85
CA GLY A 12 0.87 3.11 -15.33
C GLY A 12 1.09 4.59 -14.99
N LYS A 13 0.02 5.36 -14.74
CA LYS A 13 0.09 6.79 -14.39
C LYS A 13 -0.26 6.98 -12.92
N SER A 14 0.69 7.47 -12.14
CA SER A 14 0.55 7.70 -10.69
C SER A 14 0.55 9.17 -10.27
N ASP A 15 0.95 10.09 -11.15
CA ASP A 15 0.94 11.52 -10.83
C ASP A 15 -0.45 12.13 -11.06
N PHE A 16 -0.92 12.97 -10.13
CA PHE A 16 -2.24 13.59 -10.23
C PHE A 16 -2.43 14.43 -11.52
N ASP A 17 -1.37 15.05 -12.02
CA ASP A 17 -1.41 15.89 -13.23
C ASP A 17 -1.76 15.12 -14.50
N THR A 18 -1.50 13.80 -14.52
CA THR A 18 -1.83 12.93 -15.66
C THR A 18 -3.32 12.89 -15.96
N VAL A 19 -4.17 13.24 -14.97
CA VAL A 19 -5.62 13.28 -15.15
C VAL A 19 -6.05 14.34 -16.18
N GLU A 20 -5.27 15.39 -16.39
CA GLU A 20 -5.62 16.45 -17.35
C GLU A 20 -5.64 15.92 -18.79
N ASN A 21 -4.80 14.92 -19.09
CA ASN A 21 -4.75 14.27 -20.41
C ASN A 21 -6.05 13.54 -20.75
N VAL A 22 -6.78 13.04 -19.76
CA VAL A 22 -8.02 12.25 -19.96
C VAL A 22 -9.28 13.03 -19.59
N ARG A 23 -9.16 14.28 -19.14
CA ARG A 23 -10.28 15.03 -18.56
C ARG A 23 -11.45 15.23 -19.52
N LYS A 24 -11.16 15.34 -20.82
CA LYS A 24 -12.15 15.43 -21.90
C LYS A 24 -12.33 14.12 -22.68
N ASP A 25 -11.58 13.07 -22.35
CA ASP A 25 -11.64 11.78 -23.03
C ASP A 25 -13.01 11.12 -22.79
N ARG A 26 -13.72 10.82 -23.88
CA ARG A 26 -15.03 10.17 -23.85
C ARG A 26 -14.92 8.68 -23.53
N TYR A 27 -13.93 8.00 -24.10
CA TYR A 27 -13.72 6.57 -23.89
C TYR A 27 -13.36 6.29 -22.43
N PHE A 28 -12.42 7.05 -21.87
CA PHE A 28 -12.03 6.93 -20.47
C PHE A 28 -13.22 7.12 -19.51
N LYS A 29 -14.08 8.10 -19.79
CA LYS A 29 -15.32 8.33 -19.03
C LYS A 29 -16.29 7.17 -19.15
N GLN A 30 -16.52 6.66 -20.35
CA GLN A 30 -17.45 5.57 -20.59
C GLN A 30 -16.97 4.26 -19.95
N ALA A 31 -15.70 3.89 -20.15
CA ALA A 31 -15.10 2.67 -19.61
C ALA A 31 -15.19 2.59 -18.08
N LEU A 32 -15.09 3.73 -17.39
CA LEU A 32 -15.11 3.80 -15.93
C LEU A 32 -16.48 4.24 -15.36
N GLY A 33 -17.47 4.49 -16.22
CA GLY A 33 -18.78 5.02 -15.83
C GLY A 33 -18.70 6.36 -15.09
N ILE A 34 -17.83 7.26 -15.53
CA ILE A 34 -17.58 8.58 -14.91
C ILE A 34 -18.23 9.67 -15.76
N LYS A 35 -19.14 10.45 -15.16
CA LYS A 35 -19.76 11.59 -15.86
C LYS A 35 -18.79 12.77 -16.02
N GLN A 36 -18.04 13.08 -14.96
CA GLN A 36 -17.14 14.23 -14.91
C GLN A 36 -15.84 13.86 -14.20
N ILE A 37 -14.73 14.29 -14.79
CA ILE A 37 -13.38 14.13 -14.26
C ILE A 37 -12.96 15.46 -13.61
N SER A 38 -12.49 15.39 -12.37
CA SER A 38 -11.97 16.54 -11.63
C SER A 38 -10.62 16.99 -12.19
N SER A 39 -10.26 18.26 -11.98
CA SER A 39 -8.89 18.72 -12.25
C SER A 39 -7.89 18.05 -11.32
N SER A 40 -6.61 18.06 -11.69
CA SER A 40 -5.51 17.57 -10.86
C SER A 40 -5.53 18.19 -9.45
N ALA A 41 -5.65 19.52 -9.36
CA ALA A 41 -5.69 20.23 -8.08
C ALA A 41 -6.84 19.76 -7.18
N ARG A 42 -8.06 19.64 -7.73
CA ARG A 42 -9.22 19.17 -6.97
C ARG A 42 -9.07 17.69 -6.60
N LEU A 43 -8.48 16.87 -7.48
CA LEU A 43 -8.23 15.46 -7.21
C LEU A 43 -7.29 15.30 -6.01
N ARG A 44 -6.17 16.04 -5.98
CA ARG A 44 -5.21 16.04 -4.87
C ARG A 44 -5.85 16.50 -3.56
N GLN A 45 -6.57 17.63 -3.58
CA GLN A 45 -7.24 18.16 -2.39
C GLN A 45 -8.21 17.14 -1.78
N ARG A 46 -9.04 16.52 -2.62
CA ARG A 46 -10.03 15.53 -2.19
C ARG A 46 -9.38 14.27 -1.63
N PHE A 47 -8.31 13.77 -2.25
CA PHE A 47 -7.56 12.66 -1.66
C PHE A 47 -6.95 13.01 -0.31
N ASN A 48 -6.47 14.24 -0.11
CA ASN A 48 -5.93 14.68 1.17
C ASN A 48 -7.03 14.78 2.26
N GLU A 49 -8.16 15.40 1.91
CA GLU A 49 -9.33 15.52 2.80
C GLU A 49 -9.88 14.14 3.21
N ASP A 50 -10.05 13.25 2.23
CA ASP A 50 -10.72 11.97 2.41
C ASP A 50 -9.74 10.85 2.84
N ALA A 51 -8.43 11.11 2.91
CA ALA A 51 -7.39 10.09 3.13
C ALA A 51 -7.70 9.18 4.34
N ARG A 52 -8.01 9.78 5.49
CA ARG A 52 -8.30 9.04 6.74
C ARG A 52 -9.47 8.08 6.60
N ALA A 53 -10.50 8.45 5.83
CA ALA A 53 -11.67 7.61 5.59
C ALA A 53 -11.40 6.54 4.50
N LEU A 54 -10.53 6.85 3.52
CA LEU A 54 -10.23 5.95 2.41
C LEU A 54 -9.23 4.84 2.78
N ILE A 55 -8.24 5.13 3.63
CA ILE A 55 -7.22 4.15 4.05
C ILE A 55 -7.83 2.83 4.55
N PRO A 56 -8.77 2.81 5.53
CA PRO A 56 -9.34 1.55 6.00
C PRO A 56 -10.10 0.80 4.89
N ILE A 57 -10.80 1.51 4.00
CA ILE A 57 -11.52 0.91 2.86
C ILE A 57 -10.54 0.23 1.91
N ILE A 58 -9.42 0.90 1.57
CA ILE A 58 -8.39 0.33 0.70
C ILE A 58 -7.73 -0.87 1.37
N ASP A 59 -7.51 -0.81 2.68
CA ASP A 59 -6.93 -1.91 3.43
C ASP A 59 -7.84 -3.15 3.48
N ASP A 60 -9.15 -2.97 3.70
CA ASP A 60 -10.11 -4.08 3.63
C ASP A 60 -10.26 -4.61 2.20
N ALA A 61 -10.25 -3.74 1.19
CA ALA A 61 -10.34 -4.15 -0.23
C ALA A 61 -9.18 -5.08 -0.65
N LYS A 62 -7.97 -4.92 -0.08
CA LYS A 62 -6.85 -5.85 -0.33
C LYS A 62 -7.17 -7.26 0.18
N ILE A 63 -7.79 -7.36 1.35
CA ILE A 63 -8.16 -8.63 1.97
C ILE A 63 -9.29 -9.28 1.19
N ASP A 64 -10.31 -8.51 0.83
CA ASP A 64 -11.42 -8.98 0.02
C ASP A 64 -10.96 -9.45 -1.37
N PHE A 65 -9.98 -8.77 -1.96
CA PHE A 65 -9.38 -9.19 -3.23
C PHE A 65 -8.70 -10.57 -3.11
N ILE A 66 -7.84 -10.77 -2.11
CA ILE A 66 -7.15 -12.05 -1.89
C ILE A 66 -8.15 -13.18 -1.68
N LYS A 67 -9.20 -12.94 -0.88
CA LYS A 67 -10.29 -13.92 -0.66
C LYS A 67 -11.06 -14.22 -1.94
N SER A 68 -11.49 -13.18 -2.65
CA SER A 68 -12.31 -13.33 -3.86
C SER A 68 -11.55 -14.00 -5.01
N ALA A 69 -10.23 -13.80 -5.06
CA ALA A 69 -9.36 -14.46 -6.03
C ALA A 69 -9.07 -15.94 -5.68
N ASN A 70 -9.53 -16.45 -4.53
CA ASN A 70 -9.11 -17.74 -3.97
C ASN A 70 -7.58 -17.90 -3.99
N ALA A 71 -6.88 -16.81 -3.67
CA ALA A 71 -5.43 -16.77 -3.70
C ALA A 71 -4.84 -17.79 -2.71
N PRO A 72 -3.87 -18.63 -3.12
CA PRO A 72 -3.26 -19.60 -2.21
C PRO A 72 -2.44 -18.87 -1.14
N ILE A 73 -2.54 -19.33 0.10
CA ILE A 73 -1.70 -18.88 1.21
C ILE A 73 -1.04 -20.12 1.80
N THR A 74 0.13 -20.44 1.25
CA THR A 74 0.83 -21.69 1.57
C THR A 74 1.64 -21.53 2.86
N PRO A 75 1.47 -22.42 3.86
CA PRO A 75 2.29 -22.43 5.06
C PRO A 75 3.72 -22.92 4.77
N LEU A 76 4.63 -22.65 5.69
CA LEU A 76 5.96 -23.23 5.72
C LEU A 76 5.90 -24.73 6.07
N PRO A 77 6.98 -25.50 5.86
CA PRO A 77 7.06 -26.90 6.31
C PRO A 77 6.80 -27.09 7.81
N THR A 78 7.01 -26.05 8.62
CA THR A 78 6.72 -26.03 10.06
C THR A 78 5.24 -25.83 10.39
N GLY A 79 4.36 -25.73 9.39
CA GLY A 79 2.92 -25.50 9.54
C GLY A 79 2.53 -24.04 9.82
N HIS A 80 3.50 -23.15 10.07
CA HIS A 80 3.24 -21.73 10.29
C HIS A 80 3.07 -20.98 8.97
N VAL A 81 2.24 -19.94 8.92
CA VAL A 81 2.18 -19.01 7.79
C VAL A 81 3.18 -17.89 8.03
N ALA A 82 4.12 -17.70 7.11
CA ALA A 82 5.07 -16.61 7.19
C ALA A 82 4.37 -15.25 7.04
N LEU A 83 4.75 -14.30 7.89
CA LEU A 83 4.46 -12.89 7.75
C LEU A 83 5.79 -12.14 7.68
N ASP A 84 6.21 -11.80 6.47
CA ASP A 84 7.43 -11.06 6.21
C ASP A 84 7.15 -9.57 6.29
N MET A 85 7.93 -8.84 7.08
CA MET A 85 7.82 -7.38 7.12
C MET A 85 9.18 -6.75 6.94
N ASP A 86 9.23 -5.76 6.05
CA ASP A 86 10.46 -5.00 5.77
C ASP A 86 10.13 -3.59 5.27
N GLY A 87 11.02 -2.67 5.59
CA GLY A 87 11.05 -1.30 5.10
C GLY A 87 11.96 -1.19 3.89
N PHE A 88 11.42 -0.84 2.72
CA PHE A 88 12.21 -0.76 1.50
C PHE A 88 12.23 0.67 0.93
N PRO A 89 13.41 1.22 0.57
CA PRO A 89 13.48 2.54 -0.02
C PRO A 89 12.83 2.63 -1.40
N MET A 90 11.96 3.61 -1.59
CA MET A 90 11.42 4.01 -2.88
C MET A 90 12.06 5.31 -3.32
N ASP A 91 12.90 5.27 -4.35
CA ASP A 91 13.54 6.48 -4.89
C ASP A 91 12.49 7.46 -5.44
N ASN A 92 12.54 8.70 -4.96
CA ASN A 92 11.77 9.83 -5.46
C ASN A 92 12.68 11.07 -5.59
N SER A 93 13.96 10.84 -5.90
CA SER A 93 14.93 11.87 -6.18
C SER A 93 14.43 12.81 -7.27
N LYS A 94 14.77 14.10 -7.15
CA LYS A 94 14.33 15.17 -8.06
C LYS A 94 12.83 15.48 -8.02
N THR A 95 12.07 14.89 -7.11
CA THR A 95 10.71 15.32 -6.83
C THR A 95 10.69 16.31 -5.66
N LYS A 96 9.57 17.04 -5.49
CA LYS A 96 9.30 17.90 -4.34
C LYS A 96 8.07 17.42 -3.57
N LYS A 97 7.90 16.11 -3.49
CA LYS A 97 6.74 15.50 -2.79
C LYS A 97 6.96 15.60 -1.29
N GLU A 98 5.87 15.79 -0.55
CA GLU A 98 5.87 15.86 0.91
C GLU A 98 6.33 14.52 1.51
N GLY A 99 7.17 14.58 2.55
CA GLY A 99 7.74 13.40 3.21
C GLY A 99 8.89 12.71 2.47
N VAL A 100 9.28 13.19 1.28
CA VAL A 100 10.51 12.73 0.62
C VAL A 100 11.72 13.26 1.40
N SER A 101 12.58 12.36 1.85
CA SER A 101 13.82 12.72 2.56
C SER A 101 14.91 11.66 2.36
N ARG A 102 16.12 11.91 2.89
CA ARG A 102 17.29 11.06 2.69
C ARG A 102 17.04 9.65 3.27
N THR A 103 17.11 8.63 2.42
CA THR A 103 17.00 7.23 2.82
C THR A 103 18.35 6.64 3.22
N TYR A 104 18.34 5.49 3.90
CA TYR A 104 19.56 4.75 4.26
C TYR A 104 20.33 4.21 3.03
N LYS A 105 19.72 4.19 1.85
CA LYS A 105 20.36 3.84 0.57
C LYS A 105 21.01 5.03 -0.14
N GLY A 106 20.97 6.23 0.45
CA GLY A 106 21.71 7.39 -0.06
C GLY A 106 21.04 8.12 -1.22
N HIS A 107 19.73 7.96 -1.38
CA HIS A 107 18.91 8.75 -2.31
C HIS A 107 17.72 9.37 -1.55
N ASP A 108 17.05 10.35 -2.14
CA ASP A 108 15.88 10.97 -1.52
C ASP A 108 14.63 10.19 -1.90
N GLY A 109 13.80 9.84 -0.92
CA GLY A 109 12.67 8.95 -1.16
C GLY A 109 11.78 8.73 0.05
N TYR A 110 11.00 7.65 -0.02
CA TYR A 110 10.19 7.11 1.07
C TYR A 110 10.78 5.78 1.52
N VAL A 111 10.46 5.33 2.73
CA VAL A 111 10.78 3.97 3.21
C VAL A 111 9.50 3.31 3.75
N PRO A 112 8.55 2.96 2.87
CA PRO A 112 7.33 2.30 3.31
C PRO A 112 7.61 1.00 4.07
N MET A 113 6.85 0.77 5.14
CA MET A 113 6.82 -0.52 5.83
C MET A 113 5.79 -1.41 5.16
N SER A 114 6.22 -2.59 4.73
CA SER A 114 5.36 -3.56 4.04
C SER A 114 5.20 -4.84 4.83
N ALA A 115 4.08 -5.52 4.60
CA ALA A 115 3.77 -6.81 5.20
C ALA A 115 3.27 -7.79 4.15
N TYR A 116 3.98 -8.90 4.00
CA TYR A 116 3.72 -9.94 3.01
C TYR A 116 3.38 -11.27 3.69
N LEU A 117 2.28 -11.89 3.26
CA LEU A 117 1.73 -13.09 3.89
C LEU A 117 1.87 -14.31 2.98
N GLY A 118 2.24 -15.44 3.59
CA GLY A 118 2.39 -16.73 2.91
C GLY A 118 3.66 -16.81 2.08
N LYS A 119 3.94 -17.99 1.52
CA LYS A 119 5.09 -18.19 0.62
C LYS A 119 4.98 -17.40 -0.68
N GLU A 120 3.77 -17.04 -1.05
CA GLU A 120 3.43 -16.26 -2.23
C GLU A 120 3.80 -14.77 -2.08
N GLY A 121 3.90 -14.28 -0.83
CA GLY A 121 4.22 -12.88 -0.57
C GLY A 121 3.05 -11.93 -0.83
N TRP A 122 1.84 -12.26 -0.39
CA TRP A 122 0.68 -11.38 -0.57
C TRP A 122 0.80 -10.11 0.28
N CYS A 123 0.80 -8.94 -0.35
CA CYS A 123 0.86 -7.67 0.37
C CYS A 123 -0.46 -7.38 1.10
N ILE A 124 -0.45 -7.51 2.44
CA ILE A 124 -1.61 -7.27 3.31
C ILE A 124 -1.49 -5.97 4.12
N GLY A 125 -0.33 -5.32 4.05
CA GLY A 125 -0.04 -4.05 4.70
C GLY A 125 1.00 -3.27 3.91
N MET A 126 0.74 -1.98 3.74
CA MET A 126 1.72 -1.04 3.19
C MET A 126 1.46 0.32 3.83
N GLU A 127 2.42 0.76 4.62
CA GLU A 127 2.38 2.05 5.30
C GLU A 127 3.48 2.93 4.74
N LEU A 128 3.09 4.00 4.04
CA LEU A 128 4.05 4.96 3.51
C LEU A 128 4.72 5.71 4.66
N ARG A 129 6.04 5.73 4.67
CA ARG A 129 6.83 6.46 5.67
C ARG A 129 7.88 7.33 4.99
N GLU A 130 8.24 8.42 5.65
CA GLU A 130 9.25 9.36 5.16
C GLU A 130 10.61 8.68 4.98
N GLY A 131 11.46 9.23 4.13
CA GLY A 131 12.75 8.62 3.77
C GLY A 131 13.70 8.39 4.94
N SER A 132 13.72 9.33 5.89
CA SER A 132 14.56 9.37 7.08
C SER A 132 13.99 8.59 8.27
N TRP A 133 12.90 7.85 8.05
CA TRP A 133 12.24 7.09 9.08
C TRP A 133 13.08 5.88 9.52
N HIS A 134 13.07 5.58 10.82
CA HIS A 134 13.88 4.51 11.44
C HIS A 134 13.04 3.27 11.74
N GLY A 135 13.51 2.08 11.32
CA GLY A 135 12.85 0.76 11.33
C GLY A 135 11.95 0.36 12.51
N GLN A 136 12.17 0.92 13.69
CA GLN A 136 11.43 0.55 14.90
C GLN A 136 10.31 1.53 15.27
N LYS A 137 10.39 2.78 14.79
CA LYS A 137 9.47 3.85 15.20
C LYS A 137 8.03 3.50 14.83
N GLU A 138 7.13 3.37 15.81
CA GLU A 138 5.72 3.07 15.52
C GLU A 138 5.51 1.70 14.84
N PHE A 139 6.46 0.76 14.95
CA PHE A 139 6.32 -0.58 14.37
C PHE A 139 5.15 -1.37 14.99
N GLY A 140 4.91 -1.20 16.31
CA GLY A 140 3.78 -1.81 17.01
C GLY A 140 2.42 -1.46 16.38
N TYR A 141 2.22 -0.22 15.97
CA TYR A 141 0.97 0.20 15.29
C TYR A 141 0.79 -0.46 13.92
N VAL A 142 1.89 -0.81 13.24
CA VAL A 142 1.82 -1.60 11.99
C VAL A 142 1.34 -3.01 12.31
N LEU A 143 1.87 -3.64 13.37
CA LEU A 143 1.44 -4.97 13.81
C LEU A 143 -0.05 -4.98 14.19
N ASP A 144 -0.51 -3.98 14.94
CA ASP A 144 -1.92 -3.84 15.34
C ASP A 144 -2.86 -3.79 14.13
N ARG A 145 -2.40 -3.23 13.01
CA ARG A 145 -3.15 -3.18 11.75
C ARG A 145 -3.06 -4.48 10.95
N VAL A 146 -1.87 -5.09 10.90
CA VAL A 146 -1.57 -6.21 9.98
C VAL A 146 -1.99 -7.57 10.55
N LEU A 147 -1.77 -7.83 11.84
CA LEU A 147 -2.08 -9.12 12.45
C LEU A 147 -3.58 -9.50 12.33
N PRO A 148 -4.54 -8.58 12.57
CA PRO A 148 -5.96 -8.90 12.35
C PRO A 148 -6.27 -9.25 10.90
N ARG A 149 -5.58 -8.61 9.93
CA ARG A 149 -5.76 -8.90 8.49
C ARG A 149 -5.23 -10.27 8.12
N ALA A 150 -4.05 -10.63 8.63
CA ALA A 150 -3.50 -11.97 8.45
C ALA A 150 -4.48 -13.03 8.96
N HIS A 151 -5.02 -12.87 10.17
CA HIS A 151 -6.02 -13.78 10.72
C HIS A 151 -7.33 -13.83 9.94
N LYS A 152 -7.79 -12.70 9.37
CA LYS A 152 -8.95 -12.70 8.46
C LYS A 152 -8.74 -13.61 7.24
N LEU A 153 -7.49 -13.84 6.82
CA LEU A 153 -7.13 -14.63 5.64
C LEU A 153 -6.83 -16.10 5.96
N ILE A 154 -6.18 -16.38 7.09
CA ILE A 154 -5.66 -17.72 7.40
C ILE A 154 -6.45 -18.46 8.49
N GLY A 155 -7.43 -17.80 9.11
CA GLY A 155 -8.10 -18.29 10.31
C GLY A 155 -7.32 -18.01 11.60
N ARG A 156 -7.89 -18.40 12.74
CA ARG A 156 -7.23 -18.26 14.07
C ARG A 156 -6.50 -19.52 14.50
N GLU A 157 -6.81 -20.64 13.86
CA GLU A 157 -6.21 -21.95 14.07
C GLU A 157 -4.80 -22.06 13.50
N ARG A 158 -4.50 -21.33 12.41
CA ARG A 158 -3.15 -21.28 11.84
C ARG A 158 -2.28 -20.28 12.60
N LYS A 159 -1.05 -20.68 12.90
CA LYS A 159 -0.07 -19.82 13.57
C LYS A 159 0.70 -18.98 12.57
N ILE A 160 0.96 -17.73 12.93
CA ILE A 160 1.79 -16.80 12.16
C ILE A 160 3.23 -16.93 12.65
N LEU A 161 4.17 -17.01 11.71
CA LEU A 161 5.59 -16.79 11.98
C LEU A 161 5.96 -15.41 11.45
N LEU A 162 6.11 -14.44 12.35
CA LEU A 162 6.60 -13.10 12.02
C LEU A 162 8.10 -13.18 11.72
N ARG A 163 8.50 -12.77 10.53
CA ARG A 163 9.90 -12.73 10.09
C ARG A 163 10.28 -11.28 9.80
N LEU A 164 11.31 -10.82 10.51
CA LEU A 164 11.82 -9.46 10.44
C LEU A 164 13.30 -9.48 10.12
N ASP A 165 13.79 -8.40 9.53
CA ASP A 165 15.21 -8.18 9.32
C ASP A 165 15.92 -7.69 10.61
N GLY A 166 17.25 -7.59 10.54
CA GLY A 166 18.05 -7.03 11.64
C GLY A 166 17.73 -5.57 11.95
N GLY A 167 17.27 -4.79 10.97
CA GLY A 167 16.87 -3.39 11.14
C GLY A 167 15.60 -3.20 11.99
N THR A 168 14.84 -4.27 12.20
CA THR A 168 13.61 -4.28 13.00
C THR A 168 13.77 -4.96 14.37
N HIS A 169 15.00 -5.31 14.80
CA HIS A 169 15.27 -5.94 16.10
C HIS A 169 15.03 -4.97 17.28
N ALA A 170 13.83 -4.97 17.86
CA ALA A 170 13.53 -4.39 19.17
C ALA A 170 12.40 -5.16 19.89
N LEU A 171 12.62 -6.45 20.12
CA LEU A 171 11.89 -7.21 21.15
C LEU A 171 12.89 -7.78 22.15
#